data_AF-A0AAD9ZSC0-F1
#
_entry.id   AF-A0AAD9ZSC0-F1
#
_cell.length_a   1.000
_cell.length_b   1.000
_cell.length_c   1.000
_cell.angle_alpha   90.00
_cell.angle_beta   90.00
_cell.angle_gamma   90.00
#
_symmetry.space_group_name_H-M   'P 1'
#
loop_
_entity.id
_entity.type
_entity.pdbx_description
1 polymer ?
#
loop_
_entity_poly.entity_id
_entity_poly.type
_entity_poly.pdbx_seq_one_letter_code
_entity_poly.pdbx_strand_id
1 'polypeptide(L)'
;MPGGCSIRALWILNSLDAVVFSRRFPVVERQWKTACKTANEICSEDEDPVKHSVLPLLPTDPELAASFAERKRREGSVRGFGIRVSQSTEGSDSWVDDPITRHIISLYIDAEEGGETHLLWPLILHIKGTYCILVLPLVEPRHLKEYAKLCQRSDCGNAVGVDDSLSSLLLDLPSITGYGHSWWHMLLVM
;
A
#
# COMPACT_ATOMS: atom_id res chain seq x y z
N MET A 1 10.95 -11.84 -15.67
CA MET A 1 11.03 -11.75 -14.20
C MET A 1 10.45 -13.01 -13.60
N PRO A 2 10.95 -13.54 -12.47
CA PRO A 2 10.26 -14.66 -11.82
C PRO A 2 8.90 -14.13 -11.35
N GLY A 3 7.83 -14.55 -12.05
CA GLY A 3 6.45 -14.12 -11.83
C GLY A 3 5.86 -14.71 -10.55
N GLY A 4 6.43 -14.32 -9.41
CA GLY A 4 6.03 -14.77 -8.08
C GLY A 4 5.51 -13.62 -7.23
N CYS A 5 4.39 -13.84 -6.54
CA CYS A 5 3.90 -12.95 -5.49
C CYS A 5 4.83 -13.09 -4.27
N SER A 6 5.71 -12.11 -4.05
CA SER A 6 6.57 -12.06 -2.86
C SER A 6 6.04 -11.06 -1.84
N ILE A 7 6.30 -11.29 -0.56
CA ILE A 7 5.87 -10.42 0.54
C ILE A 7 7.10 -9.72 1.10
N ARG A 8 7.05 -8.39 1.22
CA ARG A 8 8.10 -7.58 1.87
C ARG A 8 7.97 -7.62 3.39
N ALA A 9 6.73 -7.47 3.89
CA ALA A 9 6.43 -7.48 5.31
C ALA A 9 4.98 -7.86 5.61
N LEU A 10 4.76 -8.31 6.84
CA LEU A 10 3.46 -8.69 7.40
C LEU A 10 3.36 -8.11 8.82
N TRP A 11 2.20 -7.55 9.17
CA TRP A 11 1.89 -7.10 10.52
C TRP A 11 0.51 -7.60 10.96
N ILE A 12 0.37 -7.89 12.25
CA ILE A 12 -0.91 -8.20 12.88
C ILE A 12 -1.11 -7.21 14.01
N LEU A 13 -2.23 -6.51 13.97
CA LEU A 13 -2.65 -5.54 14.97
C LEU A 13 -3.87 -6.07 15.73
N ASN A 14 -3.92 -5.79 17.02
CA ASN A 14 -5.08 -6.12 17.85
C ASN A 14 -6.17 -5.03 17.76
N SER A 15 -7.22 -5.16 18.57
CA SER A 15 -8.33 -4.20 18.63
C SER A 15 -7.96 -2.83 19.21
N LEU A 16 -6.77 -2.70 19.80
CA LEU A 16 -6.23 -1.44 20.35
C LEU A 16 -5.21 -0.81 19.38
N ASP A 17 -5.17 -1.27 18.12
CA ASP A 17 -4.24 -0.83 17.09
C ASP A 17 -2.75 -1.03 17.42
N ALA A 18 -2.45 -1.88 18.41
CA ALA A 18 -1.08 -2.25 18.74
C ALA A 18 -0.63 -3.41 17.85
N VAL A 19 0.58 -3.31 17.28
CA VAL A 19 1.24 -4.40 16.55
C VAL A 19 1.60 -5.51 17.54
N VAL A 20 0.94 -6.66 17.43
CA VAL A 20 1.20 -7.85 18.27
C VAL A 20 2.13 -8.86 17.58
N PHE A 21 2.28 -8.75 16.27
CA PHE A 21 3.19 -9.55 15.49
C PHE A 21 3.66 -8.78 14.26
N SER A 22 4.96 -8.85 13.97
CA SER A 22 5.54 -8.33 12.75
C SER A 22 6.55 -9.32 12.16
N ARG A 23 6.53 -9.48 10.85
CA ARG A 23 7.49 -10.31 10.11
C ARG A 23 7.96 -9.55 8.89
N ARG A 24 9.28 -9.37 8.80
CA ARG A 24 9.94 -8.71 7.67
C ARG A 24 10.67 -9.78 6.86
N PHE A 25 10.75 -9.60 5.54
CA PHE A 25 11.44 -10.53 4.64
C PHE A 25 12.68 -9.83 4.04
N PRO A 26 13.87 -9.92 4.68
CA PRO A 26 15.02 -9.11 4.32
C PRO A 26 15.53 -9.32 2.89
N VAL A 27 15.36 -10.52 2.34
CA VAL A 27 15.76 -10.83 0.95
C VAL A 27 14.90 -10.05 -0.05
N VAL A 28 13.59 -10.07 0.15
CA VAL A 28 12.62 -9.33 -0.68
C VAL A 28 12.82 -7.84 -0.50
N GLU A 29 13.10 -7.39 0.72
CA GLU A 29 13.39 -5.99 0.99
C GLU A 29 14.65 -5.52 0.26
N ARG A 30 15.75 -6.29 0.28
CA ARG A 30 16.96 -5.96 -0.49
C ARG A 30 16.68 -5.86 -1.99
N GLN A 31 15.87 -6.77 -2.55
CA GLN A 31 15.47 -6.71 -3.96
C GLN A 31 14.70 -5.43 -4.26
N TRP A 32 13.76 -5.05 -3.41
CA TRP A 32 13.03 -3.78 -3.52
C TRP A 32 13.97 -2.58 -3.46
N LYS A 33 14.94 -2.55 -2.52
CA LYS A 33 15.93 -1.46 -2.44
C LYS A 33 16.72 -1.33 -3.72
N THR A 34 17.18 -2.44 -4.30
CA THR A 34 17.91 -2.44 -5.58
C THR A 34 17.03 -1.93 -6.71
N ALA A 35 15.78 -2.39 -6.81
CA ALA A 35 14.84 -1.92 -7.81
C ALA A 35 14.57 -0.41 -7.70
N CYS A 36 14.44 0.12 -6.48
CA CYS A 36 14.27 1.55 -6.25
C CYS A 36 15.50 2.35 -6.70
N LYS A 37 16.71 1.87 -6.42
CA LYS A 37 17.95 2.53 -6.87
C LYS A 37 18.03 2.59 -8.39
N THR A 38 17.83 1.47 -9.05
CA THR A 38 17.82 1.40 -10.52
C THR A 38 16.73 2.30 -11.12
N ALA A 39 15.53 2.32 -10.53
CA ALA A 39 14.44 3.19 -10.98
C ALA A 39 14.71 4.69 -10.74
N ASN A 40 15.58 5.05 -9.80
CA ASN A 40 15.99 6.45 -9.56
C ASN A 40 17.16 6.86 -10.46
N GLU A 41 18.09 5.94 -10.73
CA GLU A 41 19.21 6.14 -11.67
C GLU A 41 18.73 6.34 -13.12
N ILE A 42 17.61 5.72 -13.51
CA ILE A 42 17.02 5.85 -14.85
C ILE A 42 16.20 7.16 -14.99
N CYS A 43 15.70 7.73 -13.89
CA CYS A 43 14.78 8.88 -13.90
C CYS A 43 15.45 10.22 -13.58
N SER A 44 16.78 10.29 -13.42
CA SER A 44 17.51 11.50 -13.00
C SER A 44 17.58 12.62 -14.07
N GLU A 45 16.82 12.52 -15.16
CA GLU A 45 16.79 13.53 -16.23
C GLU A 45 15.51 14.40 -16.24
N ASP A 46 14.44 14.00 -15.52
CA ASP A 46 13.20 14.77 -15.41
C ASP A 46 13.00 15.28 -13.98
N GLU A 47 13.06 16.60 -13.81
CA GLU A 47 12.69 17.30 -12.58
C GLU A 47 11.17 17.21 -12.34
N ASP A 48 10.69 16.07 -11.85
CA ASP A 48 9.29 15.87 -11.47
C ASP A 48 9.06 16.51 -10.07
N PRO A 49 8.12 17.46 -9.89
CA PRO A 49 7.95 18.26 -8.67
C PRO A 49 7.42 17.49 -7.45
N VAL A 50 7.24 16.17 -7.55
CA VAL A 50 6.68 15.34 -6.49
C VAL A 50 7.78 14.75 -5.62
N LYS A 51 8.15 15.49 -4.56
CA LYS A 51 9.04 15.05 -3.46
C LYS A 51 8.37 14.01 -2.56
N HIS A 52 7.94 12.89 -3.15
CA HIS A 52 7.77 11.65 -2.41
C HIS A 52 8.93 10.76 -2.83
N SER A 53 10.08 10.92 -2.18
CA SER A 53 11.17 9.98 -2.40
C SER A 53 10.64 8.58 -2.10
N VAL A 54 10.71 7.68 -3.08
CA VAL A 54 10.41 6.26 -2.91
C VAL A 54 11.46 5.72 -1.96
N LEU A 55 11.21 5.86 -0.65
CA LEU A 55 12.21 5.47 0.32
C LEU A 55 12.20 3.95 0.47
N PRO A 56 13.39 3.34 0.45
CA PRO A 56 13.55 1.90 0.46
C PRO A 56 13.33 1.29 1.86
N LEU A 57 12.72 1.99 2.82
CA LEU A 57 12.71 1.59 4.23
C LEU A 57 11.30 1.20 4.68
N LEU A 58 11.21 0.04 5.31
CA LEU A 58 10.00 -0.38 6.01
C LEU A 58 9.88 0.42 7.32
N PRO A 59 8.66 0.83 7.70
CA PRO A 59 8.44 1.55 8.94
C PRO A 59 8.78 0.72 10.18
N THR A 60 8.99 1.41 11.28
CA THR A 60 8.98 0.78 12.61
C THR A 60 7.55 0.37 12.98
N ASP A 61 7.43 -0.60 13.89
CA ASP A 61 6.11 -1.08 14.30
C ASP A 61 5.26 0.03 14.98
N PRO A 62 5.84 0.94 15.80
CA PRO A 62 5.13 2.12 16.31
C PRO A 62 4.69 3.10 15.22
N GLU A 63 5.55 3.41 14.24
CA GLU A 63 5.20 4.27 13.10
C GLU A 63 4.02 3.71 12.31
N LEU A 64 4.05 2.40 12.03
CA LEU A 64 2.96 1.72 11.33
C LEU A 64 1.67 1.77 12.15
N ALA A 65 1.75 1.47 13.44
CA ALA A 65 0.59 1.49 14.34
C ALA A 65 -0.06 2.89 14.38
N ALA A 66 0.75 3.94 14.55
CA ALA A 66 0.29 5.32 14.58
C ALA A 66 -0.37 5.72 13.25
N SER A 67 0.30 5.44 12.14
CA SER A 67 -0.21 5.75 10.79
C SER A 67 -1.52 5.00 10.50
N PHE A 68 -1.63 3.75 10.94
CA PHE A 68 -2.84 2.94 10.77
C PHE A 68 -4.00 3.40 11.65
N ALA A 69 -3.74 3.77 12.91
CA ALA A 69 -4.75 4.34 13.80
C ALA A 69 -5.28 5.67 13.27
N GLU A 70 -4.39 6.54 12.77
CA GLU A 70 -4.76 7.80 12.16
C GLU A 70 -5.63 7.61 10.91
N ARG A 71 -5.23 6.69 10.03
CA ARG A 71 -6.05 6.29 8.88
C ARG A 71 -7.44 5.80 9.32
N LYS A 72 -7.52 4.91 10.30
CA LYS A 72 -8.79 4.39 10.82
C LYS A 72 -9.72 5.52 11.30
N ARG A 73 -9.15 6.52 11.97
CA ARG A 73 -9.84 7.70 12.47
C ARG A 73 -10.36 8.57 11.33
N ARG A 74 -9.53 8.83 10.32
CA ARG A 74 -9.87 9.68 9.15
C ARG A 74 -10.94 9.06 8.26
N GLU A 75 -10.83 7.77 7.98
CA GLU A 75 -11.67 7.09 6.96
C GLU A 75 -12.89 6.38 7.55
N GLY A 76 -13.12 6.48 8.86
CA GLY A 76 -14.33 5.96 9.51
C GLY A 76 -14.40 4.44 9.47
N SER A 77 -13.35 3.76 9.90
CA SER A 77 -13.27 2.30 9.85
C SER A 77 -14.04 1.61 11.00
N VAL A 78 -15.36 1.79 11.05
CA VAL A 78 -16.23 0.94 11.90
C VAL A 78 -16.41 -0.45 11.27
N ARG A 79 -16.05 -0.62 9.98
CA ARG A 79 -16.22 -1.88 9.26
C ARG A 79 -14.97 -2.44 8.61
N GLY A 80 -13.83 -1.76 8.67
CA GLY A 80 -12.58 -2.42 8.32
C GLY A 80 -12.41 -2.78 6.83
N PHE A 81 -13.23 -2.16 6.00
CA PHE A 81 -13.15 -2.19 4.55
C PHE A 81 -13.14 -0.73 4.10
N GLY A 82 -12.49 -0.42 2.97
CA GLY A 82 -12.56 0.90 2.31
C GLY A 82 -13.97 1.24 1.80
N ILE A 83 -14.95 1.28 2.70
CA ILE A 83 -16.35 1.57 2.42
C ILE A 83 -16.53 3.08 2.57
N ARG A 84 -17.00 3.73 1.49
CA ARG A 84 -17.35 5.15 1.50
C ARG A 84 -18.28 5.47 2.67
N VAL A 85 -17.87 6.45 3.47
CA VAL A 85 -18.80 7.25 4.27
C VAL A 85 -18.88 8.62 3.58
N SER A 86 -19.98 9.36 3.73
CA SER A 86 -20.20 10.69 3.11
C SER A 86 -19.16 11.77 3.50
N GLN A 87 -18.11 11.40 4.22
CA GLN A 87 -17.02 12.24 4.73
C GLN A 87 -15.62 11.77 4.26
N SER A 88 -15.52 10.79 3.35
CA SER A 88 -14.22 10.37 2.80
C SER A 88 -13.49 11.54 2.15
N THR A 89 -12.22 11.75 2.51
CA THR A 89 -11.40 12.85 2.00
C THR A 89 -11.01 12.60 0.54
N GLU A 90 -11.11 13.63 -0.30
CA GLU A 90 -10.60 13.64 -1.66
C GLU A 90 -9.10 13.27 -1.68
N GLY A 91 -8.67 12.43 -2.62
CA GLY A 91 -7.29 11.91 -2.68
C GLY A 91 -6.96 10.74 -1.74
N SER A 92 -7.92 10.23 -0.95
CA SER A 92 -7.73 8.98 -0.18
C SER A 92 -8.10 7.74 -1.02
N ASP A 93 -7.52 6.59 -0.69
CA ASP A 93 -7.89 5.29 -1.26
C ASP A 93 -9.33 4.84 -0.92
N SER A 94 -9.96 5.43 0.10
CA SER A 94 -11.39 5.27 0.37
C SER A 94 -12.30 5.94 -0.68
N TRP A 95 -11.72 6.69 -1.63
CA TRP A 95 -12.44 7.38 -2.70
C TRP A 95 -12.94 6.45 -3.82
N VAL A 96 -12.36 5.26 -4.02
CA VAL A 96 -12.77 4.33 -5.09
C VAL A 96 -13.58 3.17 -4.51
N ASP A 97 -14.87 3.07 -4.85
CA ASP A 97 -15.77 1.97 -4.42
C ASP A 97 -15.64 0.76 -5.37
N ASP A 98 -14.51 0.07 -5.32
CA ASP A 98 -14.26 -1.18 -6.03
C ASP A 98 -14.12 -2.34 -5.01
N PRO A 99 -14.74 -3.50 -5.21
CA PRO A 99 -14.60 -4.65 -4.31
C PRO A 99 -13.15 -5.07 -4.06
N ILE A 100 -12.25 -4.88 -5.02
CA ILE A 100 -10.82 -5.20 -4.91
C ILE A 100 -10.09 -4.12 -4.10
N THR A 101 -10.44 -2.83 -4.28
CA THR A 101 -9.83 -1.71 -3.52
C THR A 101 -10.22 -1.73 -2.05
N ARG A 102 -11.35 -2.32 -1.68
CA ARG A 102 -11.79 -2.43 -0.27
C ARG A 102 -10.79 -3.09 0.67
N HIS A 103 -9.90 -3.93 0.13
CA HIS A 103 -8.87 -4.64 0.87
C HIS A 103 -7.47 -4.09 0.62
N ILE A 104 -7.31 -3.09 -0.24
CA ILE A 104 -6.01 -2.51 -0.58
C ILE A 104 -5.99 -1.09 -0.07
N ILE A 105 -5.14 -0.86 0.92
CA ILE A 105 -5.01 0.42 1.58
C ILE A 105 -3.65 1.06 1.32
N SER A 106 -3.56 2.35 1.63
CA SER A 106 -2.35 3.16 1.65
C SER A 106 -2.11 3.71 3.06
N LEU A 107 -0.86 3.73 3.49
CA LEU A 107 -0.47 4.44 4.72
C LEU A 107 0.54 5.53 4.36
N TYR A 108 0.31 6.71 4.91
CA TYR A 108 1.27 7.79 4.90
C TYR A 108 1.97 7.76 6.25
N ILE A 109 3.28 7.61 6.20
CA ILE A 109 4.13 7.47 7.38
C ILE A 109 4.97 8.74 7.43
N ASP A 110 4.68 9.59 8.41
CA ASP A 110 5.42 10.81 8.61
C ASP A 110 6.83 10.47 9.13
N ALA A 111 7.84 11.02 8.47
CA ALA A 111 9.19 10.97 8.99
C ALA A 111 9.32 11.95 10.17
N GLU A 112 10.02 11.53 11.22
CA GLU A 112 10.36 12.39 12.36
C GLU A 112 11.03 13.71 11.89
N GLU A 113 10.70 14.81 12.58
CA GLU A 113 11.24 16.18 12.44
C GLU A 113 11.61 16.64 11.01
N GLY A 114 10.60 17.07 10.23
CA GLY A 114 10.80 17.82 8.98
C GLY A 114 11.21 16.97 7.76
N GLY A 115 11.13 15.64 7.87
CA GLY A 115 11.32 14.72 6.75
C GLY A 115 10.11 14.62 5.81
N GLU A 116 10.32 13.98 4.67
CA GLU A 116 9.27 13.74 3.66
C GLU A 116 8.30 12.65 4.14
N THR A 117 6.98 12.82 3.93
CA THR A 117 5.98 11.78 4.21
C THR A 117 6.14 10.59 3.24
N HIS A 118 6.17 9.37 3.78
CA HIS A 118 6.38 8.13 3.02
C HIS A 118 5.09 7.40 2.71
N LEU A 119 4.89 7.05 1.44
CA LEU A 119 3.72 6.30 0.99
C LEU A 119 4.00 4.79 1.01
N LEU A 120 3.22 4.06 1.79
CA LEU A 120 3.20 2.60 1.83
C LEU A 120 1.99 2.10 1.05
N TRP A 121 2.21 1.64 -0.18
CA TRP A 121 1.17 1.08 -1.05
C TRP A 121 1.77 0.05 -2.03
N PRO A 122 1.02 -0.97 -2.46
CA PRO A 122 -0.28 -1.39 -1.93
C PRO A 122 -0.10 -2.11 -0.59
N LEU A 123 -0.98 -1.85 0.38
CA LEU A 123 -0.99 -2.58 1.65
C LEU A 123 -2.30 -3.36 1.77
N ILE A 124 -2.22 -4.68 1.82
CA ILE A 124 -3.42 -5.51 1.83
C ILE A 124 -3.93 -5.65 3.26
N LEU A 125 -5.14 -5.18 3.51
CA LEU A 125 -5.87 -5.26 4.78
C LEU A 125 -6.83 -6.45 4.77
N HIS A 126 -6.62 -7.36 5.72
CA HIS A 126 -7.54 -8.44 6.04
C HIS A 126 -7.96 -8.38 7.51
N ILE A 127 -9.22 -8.68 7.80
CA ILE A 127 -9.74 -8.67 9.17
C ILE A 127 -10.19 -10.06 9.55
N LYS A 128 -9.66 -10.54 10.67
CA LYS A 128 -9.98 -11.85 11.23
C LYS A 128 -10.33 -11.69 12.72
N GLY A 129 -11.63 -11.68 13.01
CA GLY A 129 -12.13 -11.40 14.36
C GLY A 129 -11.75 -9.98 14.78
N THR A 130 -11.06 -9.85 15.92
CA THR A 130 -10.58 -8.57 16.46
C THR A 130 -9.20 -8.16 15.94
N TYR A 131 -8.61 -8.95 15.04
CA TYR A 131 -7.28 -8.69 14.51
C TYR A 131 -7.35 -8.10 13.10
N CYS A 132 -6.50 -7.10 12.86
CA CYS A 132 -6.21 -6.57 11.53
C CYS A 132 -4.88 -7.16 11.06
N ILE A 133 -4.85 -7.73 9.87
CA ILE A 133 -3.67 -8.31 9.23
C ILE A 133 -3.32 -7.41 8.05
N LEU A 134 -2.11 -6.86 8.06
CA LEU A 134 -1.57 -6.00 7.01
C LEU A 134 -0.45 -6.73 6.29
N VAL A 135 -0.56 -6.87 4.97
CA VAL A 135 0.45 -7.53 4.14
C VAL A 135 0.98 -6.55 3.10
N LEU A 136 2.28 -6.33 3.10
CA LEU A 136 2.96 -5.52 2.10
C LEU A 136 3.60 -6.43 1.05
N PRO A 137 3.00 -6.60 -0.14
CA PRO A 137 3.61 -7.32 -1.24
C PRO A 137 4.82 -6.58 -1.81
N LEU A 138 5.68 -7.33 -2.50
CA LEU A 138 6.64 -6.76 -3.43
C LEU A 138 5.89 -6.30 -4.68
N VAL A 139 6.06 -5.03 -5.02
CA VAL A 139 5.61 -4.46 -6.31
C VAL A 139 6.83 -3.92 -7.04
N GLU A 140 6.64 -3.37 -8.24
CA GLU A 140 7.69 -2.61 -8.92
C GLU A 140 7.59 -1.11 -8.56
N PRO A 141 8.71 -0.38 -8.44
CA PRO A 141 8.68 1.03 -8.04
C PRO A 141 7.82 1.92 -8.93
N ARG A 142 7.71 1.59 -10.23
CA ARG A 142 6.85 2.33 -11.17
C ARG A 142 5.39 2.35 -10.75
N HIS A 143 4.85 1.22 -10.24
CA HIS A 143 3.45 1.15 -9.83
C HIS A 143 3.17 2.02 -8.60
N LEU A 144 4.14 2.13 -7.68
CA LEU A 144 4.02 3.04 -6.55
C LEU A 144 4.07 4.52 -7.00
N LYS A 145 4.91 4.85 -7.98
CA LYS A 145 4.96 6.20 -8.57
C LYS A 145 3.65 6.56 -9.30
N GLU A 146 3.13 5.64 -10.10
CA GLU A 146 1.85 5.79 -10.82
C GLU A 146 0.69 5.99 -9.84
N TYR A 147 0.63 5.19 -8.77
CA TYR A 147 -0.35 5.37 -7.71
C TYR A 147 -0.22 6.73 -7.01
N ALA A 148 0.99 7.16 -6.67
CA ALA A 148 1.22 8.45 -6.04
C ALA A 148 0.76 9.63 -6.94
N LYS A 149 1.02 9.55 -8.25
CA LYS A 149 0.51 10.52 -9.24
C LYS A 149 -1.01 10.50 -9.31
N LEU A 150 -1.62 9.32 -9.27
CA LEU A 150 -3.08 9.16 -9.27
C LEU A 150 -3.75 9.84 -8.07
N CYS A 151 -3.17 9.72 -6.88
CA CYS A 151 -3.70 10.37 -5.66
C CYS A 151 -3.68 11.90 -5.72
N GLN A 152 -2.89 12.51 -6.60
CA GLN A 152 -2.80 13.96 -6.77
C GLN A 152 -3.72 14.50 -7.87
N ARG A 153 -4.32 13.62 -8.68
CA ARG A 153 -5.28 14.03 -9.70
C ARG A 153 -6.61 14.42 -9.05
N SER A 154 -7.20 15.52 -9.51
CA SER A 154 -8.52 15.99 -9.07
C SER A 154 -9.66 15.03 -9.42
N ASP A 155 -9.46 14.13 -10.38
CA ASP A 155 -10.42 13.08 -10.72
C ASP A 155 -10.17 11.76 -9.96
N CYS A 156 -9.07 11.65 -9.21
CA CYS A 156 -8.68 10.47 -8.43
C CYS A 156 -8.79 9.15 -9.21
N GLY A 157 -8.57 9.16 -10.53
CA GLY A 157 -8.66 7.98 -11.38
C GLY A 157 -10.08 7.54 -11.77
N ASN A 158 -11.08 8.41 -11.62
CA ASN A 158 -12.48 8.15 -11.97
C ASN A 158 -12.75 8.24 -13.49
N ALA A 159 -12.01 7.47 -14.27
CA ALA A 159 -12.22 7.30 -15.70
C ALA A 159 -12.31 5.80 -16.01
N VAL A 160 -13.50 5.24 -15.85
CA VAL A 160 -13.78 3.83 -16.18
C VAL A 160 -13.46 3.59 -17.65
N GLY A 161 -12.48 2.73 -17.92
CA GLY A 161 -12.08 2.34 -19.28
C GLY A 161 -11.02 3.24 -19.94
N VAL A 162 -10.34 4.10 -19.17
CA VAL A 162 -9.20 4.91 -19.64
C VAL A 162 -7.90 4.34 -19.09
N ASP A 163 -6.84 4.37 -19.90
CA ASP A 163 -5.48 4.11 -19.45
C ASP A 163 -5.13 5.05 -18.26
N ASP A 164 -4.37 4.56 -17.28
CA ASP A 164 -4.02 5.25 -16.02
C ASP A 164 -5.15 5.40 -14.96
N SER A 165 -6.14 4.51 -14.97
CA SER A 165 -7.11 4.38 -13.86
C SER A 165 -6.56 3.54 -12.69
N LEU A 166 -7.17 3.64 -11.50
CA LEU A 166 -6.80 2.76 -10.37
C LEU A 166 -6.99 1.28 -10.74
N SER A 167 -8.06 0.97 -11.47
CA SER A 167 -8.37 -0.40 -11.88
C SER A 167 -7.33 -0.96 -12.85
N SER A 168 -6.84 -0.18 -13.82
CA SER A 168 -5.75 -0.64 -14.71
C SER A 168 -4.47 -0.88 -13.93
N LEU A 169 -4.12 0.02 -13.00
CA LEU A 169 -2.94 -0.14 -12.15
C LEU A 169 -3.01 -1.40 -11.28
N LEU A 170 -4.19 -1.72 -10.73
CA LEU A 170 -4.40 -2.92 -9.93
C LEU A 170 -4.35 -4.20 -10.77
N LEU A 171 -4.81 -4.16 -12.02
CA LEU A 171 -4.73 -5.29 -12.95
C LEU A 171 -3.28 -5.63 -13.32
N ASP A 172 -2.43 -4.60 -13.42
CA ASP A 172 -1.01 -4.76 -13.72
C ASP A 172 -0.18 -5.25 -12.52
N LEU A 173 -0.79 -5.35 -11.33
CA LEU A 173 -0.13 -5.83 -10.13
C LEU A 173 -0.33 -7.35 -9.94
N PRO A 174 0.70 -8.18 -10.19
CA PRO A 174 0.56 -9.64 -10.11
C PRO A 174 0.23 -10.11 -8.69
N SER A 175 0.64 -9.35 -7.68
CA SER A 175 0.37 -9.61 -6.26
C SER A 175 -1.12 -9.44 -5.89
N ILE A 176 -1.87 -8.69 -6.71
CA ILE A 176 -3.29 -8.40 -6.51
C ILE A 176 -4.14 -9.26 -7.45
N THR A 177 -3.78 -9.42 -8.73
CA THR A 177 -4.53 -10.28 -9.66
C THR A 177 -4.33 -11.78 -9.42
N GLY A 178 -3.24 -12.19 -8.74
CA GLY A 178 -3.04 -13.56 -8.26
C GLY A 178 -3.92 -13.98 -7.07
N TYR A 179 -4.73 -13.07 -6.51
CA TYR A 179 -5.60 -13.33 -5.34
C TYR A 179 -6.64 -14.44 -5.56
N GLY A 180 -6.99 -14.75 -6.82
CA GLY A 180 -8.10 -15.65 -7.14
C GLY A 180 -7.93 -17.09 -6.65
N HIS A 181 -6.71 -17.60 -6.45
CA HIS A 181 -6.50 -19.01 -6.10
C HIS A 181 -5.34 -19.33 -5.15
N SER A 182 -4.35 -18.44 -4.93
CA SER A 182 -3.05 -18.86 -4.34
C SER A 182 -2.79 -18.43 -2.89
N TRP A 183 -3.50 -17.44 -2.33
CA TRP A 183 -3.18 -16.91 -1.00
C TRP A 183 -3.56 -17.85 0.16
N TRP A 184 -4.64 -18.61 0.02
CA TRP A 184 -5.09 -19.56 1.04
C TRP A 184 -4.08 -20.67 1.31
N HIS A 185 -3.35 -21.11 0.27
CA HIS A 185 -2.36 -22.18 0.42
C HIS A 185 -1.05 -21.69 1.07
N MET A 186 -0.73 -20.40 0.97
CA MET A 186 0.53 -19.85 1.48
C MET A 186 0.44 -19.47 2.97
N LEU A 187 -0.75 -19.12 3.47
CA LEU A 187 -1.01 -18.87 4.90
C LEU A 187 -1.28 -20.15 5.71
N LEU A 188 -1.62 -21.27 5.06
CA LEU A 188 -1.84 -22.58 5.70
C LEU A 188 -0.59 -23.46 5.79
N VAL A 189 0.53 -23.05 5.17
CA VAL A 189 1.81 -23.79 5.15
C VAL A 189 2.89 -23.07 6.00
N MET A 190 2.51 -22.02 6.74
CA MET A 190 3.34 -21.39 7.80
C MET A 190 2.72 -21.63 9.17
#